data_AF-A0A1E5QUC7-F1
#
_entry.id   AF-A0A1E5QUC7-F1
#
_cell.length_a   1.000
_cell.length_b   1.000
_cell.length_c   1.000
_cell.angle_alpha   90.00
_cell.angle_beta   90.00
_cell.angle_gamma   90.00
#
_symmetry.space_group_name_H-M   'P 1'
#
loop_
_entity.id
_entity.type
_entity.pdbx_description
1 polymer ?
#
loop_
_entity_poly.entity_id
_entity_poly.type
_entity_poly.pdbx_seq_one_letter_code
_entity_poly.pdbx_strand_id
1 'polypeptide(L)'
;MNHEIFVNDLIKWESTNNDFAGVVERVLWIDEGYTIAFMLNIESTKGFPRTFSVSGLREALKRAEAKKLKKDPWFKIIVEENLSDKEKEIRDHAWNIIEPIITQEPDIYDRSKRGNLVTQIIEKYNQGRDKNKLTIRSVHKYLRRFWQRGKIKDALLPDYANSGGKGKTRQLGIKKRGRPRKFKNVQEIGEGINVTEQDRQIFRIAINKYYRDSKKNSLPKVYKLMVKEYYTENYQIDENNHPQPILVPTFRTSFCHK
;
A
#
# COMPACT_ATOMS: atom_id res chain seq x y z
N MET A 1 4.67 -37.29 1.72
CA MET A 1 4.72 -35.88 2.19
C MET A 1 4.33 -35.85 3.65
N ASN A 2 5.07 -35.15 4.51
CA ASN A 2 4.67 -34.98 5.92
C ASN A 2 3.47 -34.01 5.96
N HIS A 3 2.35 -34.46 6.55
CA HIS A 3 1.12 -33.66 6.69
C HIS A 3 0.98 -33.10 8.11
N GLU A 4 2.02 -33.20 8.93
CA GLU A 4 2.08 -32.49 10.21
C GLU A 4 2.16 -30.99 9.96
N ILE A 5 1.47 -30.27 10.83
CA ILE A 5 1.33 -28.82 10.88
C ILE A 5 2.01 -28.34 12.16
N PHE A 6 2.84 -27.31 12.03
CA PHE A 6 3.61 -26.69 13.08
C PHE A 6 3.30 -25.19 13.12
N VAL A 7 3.59 -24.57 14.25
CA VAL A 7 3.53 -23.10 14.38
C VAL A 7 4.47 -22.45 13.37
N ASN A 8 4.04 -21.32 12.81
CA ASN A 8 4.67 -20.56 11.73
C ASN A 8 4.61 -21.18 10.33
N ASP A 9 4.05 -22.38 10.16
CA ASP A 9 3.78 -22.92 8.83
C ASP A 9 2.87 -21.98 8.02
N LEU A 10 3.15 -21.90 6.72
CA LEU A 10 2.35 -21.17 5.75
C LEU A 10 1.54 -22.14 4.91
N ILE A 11 0.22 -22.06 5.01
CA ILE A 11 -0.73 -22.88 4.27
C ILE A 11 -1.33 -22.03 3.16
N LYS A 12 -1.09 -22.43 1.91
CA LYS A 12 -1.73 -21.84 0.74
C LYS A 12 -2.92 -22.70 0.32
N TRP A 13 -4.09 -22.10 0.24
CA TRP A 13 -5.30 -22.73 -0.24
C TRP A 13 -5.33 -22.73 -1.78
N GLU A 14 -5.56 -23.88 -2.39
CA GLU A 14 -5.58 -24.10 -3.85
C GLU A 14 -7.00 -24.21 -4.42
N SER A 15 -8.02 -24.40 -3.57
CA SER A 15 -9.40 -24.63 -4.03
C SER A 15 -9.96 -23.42 -4.79
N THR A 16 -10.46 -23.68 -6.00
CA THR A 16 -11.04 -22.70 -6.95
C THR A 16 -12.50 -22.34 -6.66
N ASN A 17 -13.15 -23.03 -5.71
CA ASN A 17 -14.61 -22.92 -5.51
C ASN A 17 -15.03 -22.06 -4.30
N ASN A 18 -14.11 -21.34 -3.66
CA ASN A 18 -14.41 -20.47 -2.52
C ASN A 18 -13.57 -19.17 -2.59
N ASP A 19 -13.97 -18.15 -1.83
CA ASP A 19 -13.26 -16.86 -1.60
C ASP A 19 -11.81 -17.00 -1.06
N PHE A 20 -11.36 -18.23 -0.81
CA PHE A 20 -10.04 -18.56 -0.27
C PHE A 20 -9.03 -19.00 -1.33
N ALA A 21 -9.40 -19.05 -2.62
CA ALA A 21 -8.48 -19.44 -3.69
C ALA A 21 -7.21 -18.56 -3.69
N GLY A 22 -6.05 -19.21 -3.52
CA GLY A 22 -4.75 -18.54 -3.51
C GLY A 22 -4.39 -17.84 -2.19
N VAL A 23 -5.28 -17.82 -1.20
CA VAL A 23 -5.03 -17.20 0.11
C VAL A 23 -3.94 -17.99 0.85
N VAL A 24 -2.99 -17.25 1.43
CA VAL A 24 -1.93 -17.81 2.27
C VAL A 24 -2.18 -17.43 3.73
N GLU A 25 -2.24 -18.43 4.59
CA GLU A 25 -2.45 -18.25 6.02
C GLU A 25 -1.28 -18.82 6.83
N ARG A 26 -0.89 -18.11 7.89
CA ARG A 26 0.12 -18.57 8.84
C ARG A 26 -0.53 -19.21 10.05
N VAL A 27 -0.01 -20.36 10.46
CA VAL A 27 -0.34 -20.99 11.73
C VAL A 27 0.33 -20.22 12.87
N LEU A 28 -0.46 -19.61 13.75
CA LEU A 28 0.05 -18.79 14.85
C LEU A 28 0.20 -19.60 16.13
N TRP A 29 -0.70 -20.55 16.36
CA TRP A 29 -0.75 -21.36 17.56
C TRP A 29 -1.54 -22.63 17.29
N ILE A 30 -1.19 -23.71 17.96
CA ILE A 30 -1.88 -25.00 17.95
C ILE A 30 -2.05 -25.39 19.41
N ASP A 31 -3.23 -25.91 19.77
CA ASP A 31 -3.46 -26.38 21.13
C ASP A 31 -2.63 -27.63 21.47
N GLU A 32 -2.44 -27.86 22.76
CA GLU A 32 -1.70 -29.03 23.27
C GLU A 32 -2.32 -30.36 22.81
N GLY A 33 -3.65 -30.40 22.65
CA GLY A 33 -4.38 -31.56 22.15
C GLY A 33 -4.33 -31.71 20.62
N TYR A 34 -3.65 -30.82 19.90
CA TYR A 34 -3.50 -30.86 18.45
C TYR A 34 -4.83 -30.95 17.68
N THR A 35 -5.86 -30.30 18.20
CA THR A 35 -7.24 -30.32 17.71
C THR A 35 -7.60 -29.06 16.96
N ILE A 36 -7.16 -27.90 17.45
CA ILE A 36 -7.44 -26.58 16.91
C ILE A 36 -6.16 -25.79 16.64
N ALA A 37 -6.19 -24.99 15.59
CA ALA A 37 -5.13 -24.05 15.26
C ALA A 37 -5.72 -22.65 15.06
N PHE A 38 -5.00 -21.62 15.51
CA PHE A 38 -5.29 -20.25 15.11
C PHE A 38 -4.43 -19.90 13.90
N MET A 39 -5.07 -19.40 12.85
CA MET A 39 -4.41 -19.02 11.60
C MET A 39 -4.82 -17.63 11.14
N LEU A 40 -3.92 -16.95 10.41
CA LEU A 40 -4.16 -15.61 9.89
C LEU A 40 -3.66 -15.48 8.45
N ASN A 41 -4.49 -14.90 7.58
CA ASN A 41 -4.08 -14.47 6.24
C ASN A 41 -2.94 -13.44 6.29
N ILE A 42 -1.80 -13.79 5.67
CA ILE A 42 -0.56 -13.00 5.69
C ILE A 42 -0.60 -11.73 4.81
N GLU A 43 -1.58 -11.62 3.93
CA GLU A 43 -1.76 -10.50 3.00
C GLU A 43 -2.92 -9.59 3.42
N SER A 44 -3.72 -10.00 4.42
CA SER A 44 -4.93 -9.29 4.80
C SER A 44 -4.67 -7.94 5.45
N THR A 45 -5.25 -6.87 4.91
CA THR A 45 -5.18 -5.53 5.51
C THR A 45 -6.06 -5.34 6.74
N LYS A 46 -7.09 -6.18 6.92
CA LYS A 46 -8.12 -6.03 7.98
C LYS A 46 -8.52 -7.32 8.73
N GLY A 47 -8.05 -8.50 8.34
CA GLY A 47 -8.33 -9.79 9.00
C GLY A 47 -7.69 -10.01 10.37
N PHE A 48 -8.22 -10.92 11.17
CA PHE A 48 -7.64 -11.32 12.45
C PHE A 48 -7.52 -12.84 12.47
N PRO A 49 -6.76 -13.40 13.43
CA PRO A 49 -6.67 -14.85 13.60
C PRO A 49 -8.05 -15.50 13.68
N ARG A 50 -8.19 -16.65 13.02
CA ARG A 50 -9.39 -17.48 12.98
C ARG A 50 -9.02 -18.89 13.41
N THR A 51 -9.97 -19.58 14.01
CA THR A 51 -9.80 -20.96 14.45
C THR A 51 -10.05 -21.92 13.29
N PHE A 52 -9.21 -22.94 13.18
CA PHE A 52 -9.32 -24.04 12.23
C PHE A 52 -9.19 -25.36 12.97
N SER A 53 -9.87 -26.39 12.47
CA SER A 53 -9.64 -27.75 12.93
C SER A 53 -8.35 -28.30 12.31
N VAL A 54 -7.46 -28.84 13.13
CA VAL A 54 -6.20 -29.43 12.68
C VAL A 54 -6.46 -30.67 11.82
N SER A 55 -7.45 -31.50 12.14
CA SER A 55 -7.82 -32.65 11.31
C SER A 55 -8.29 -32.21 9.93
N GLY A 56 -9.13 -31.18 9.85
CA GLY A 56 -9.58 -30.59 8.58
C GLY A 56 -8.44 -30.03 7.74
N LEU A 57 -7.48 -29.34 8.36
CA LEU A 57 -6.27 -28.86 7.65
C LEU A 57 -5.42 -30.02 7.10
N ARG A 58 -5.25 -31.10 7.89
CA ARG A 58 -4.51 -32.29 7.44
C ARG A 58 -5.19 -32.97 6.27
N GLU A 59 -6.52 -33.06 6.28
CA GLU A 59 -7.30 -33.60 5.17
C GLU A 59 -7.16 -32.73 3.92
N ALA A 60 -7.26 -31.40 4.04
CA ALA A 60 -7.06 -30.48 2.93
C ALA A 60 -5.66 -30.62 2.30
N LEU A 61 -4.61 -30.79 3.14
CA LEU A 61 -3.26 -31.05 2.67
C LEU A 61 -3.16 -32.41 1.95
N LYS A 62 -3.79 -33.47 2.49
CA LYS A 62 -3.81 -34.81 1.86
C LYS A 62 -4.51 -34.81 0.51
N ARG A 63 -5.60 -34.04 0.38
CA ARG A 63 -6.39 -33.90 -0.86
C ARG A 63 -5.80 -32.90 -1.86
N ALA A 64 -4.66 -32.29 -1.54
CA ALA A 64 -4.04 -31.21 -2.32
C ALA A 64 -4.94 -29.98 -2.54
N GLU A 65 -5.95 -29.80 -1.69
CA GLU A 65 -6.79 -28.58 -1.64
C GLU A 65 -6.05 -27.42 -0.95
N ALA A 66 -5.01 -27.75 -0.20
CA ALA A 66 -4.04 -26.82 0.37
C ALA A 66 -2.62 -27.37 0.24
N LYS A 67 -1.63 -26.49 0.32
CA LYS A 67 -0.21 -26.88 0.37
C LYS A 67 0.59 -26.03 1.34
N LYS A 68 1.64 -26.62 1.91
CA LYS A 68 2.61 -25.89 2.72
C LYS A 68 3.58 -25.12 1.82
N LEU A 69 3.76 -23.82 2.06
CA LEU A 69 4.77 -23.02 1.38
C LEU A 69 6.11 -23.18 2.10
N LYS A 70 7.17 -23.45 1.33
CA LYS A 70 8.54 -23.54 1.85
C LYS A 70 9.20 -22.18 2.06
N LYS A 71 8.77 -21.18 1.30
CA LYS A 71 9.34 -19.82 1.33
C LYS A 71 8.33 -18.87 1.92
N ASP A 72 8.74 -18.16 2.95
CA ASP A 72 7.95 -17.12 3.58
C ASP A 72 8.15 -15.79 2.85
N PRO A 73 7.09 -15.18 2.27
CA PRO A 73 7.20 -13.90 1.54
C PRO A 73 7.67 -12.73 2.42
N TRP A 74 7.47 -12.84 3.73
CA TRP A 74 7.86 -11.81 4.69
C TRP A 74 9.23 -12.04 5.32
N PHE A 75 9.84 -13.21 5.09
CA PHE A 75 11.16 -13.49 5.63
C PHE A 75 12.21 -12.57 5.00
N LYS A 76 12.97 -11.90 5.86
CA LYS A 76 14.06 -11.01 5.49
C LYS A 76 15.20 -11.23 6.48
N ILE A 77 16.42 -11.30 5.95
CA ILE A 77 17.63 -11.24 6.78
C ILE A 77 17.82 -9.77 7.15
N ILE A 78 17.80 -9.49 8.44
CA ILE A 78 17.95 -8.15 8.99
C ILE A 78 19.27 -8.11 9.74
N VAL A 79 20.08 -7.11 9.40
CA VAL A 79 21.36 -6.83 10.04
C VAL A 79 21.15 -5.55 10.84
N GLU A 80 21.28 -5.63 12.17
CA GLU A 80 20.91 -4.56 13.11
C GLU A 80 21.70 -3.27 12.85
N GLU A 81 22.95 -3.40 12.40
CA GLU A 81 23.86 -2.30 12.07
C GLU A 81 23.40 -1.52 10.83
N ASN A 82 22.63 -2.14 9.94
CA ASN A 82 22.11 -1.51 8.73
C ASN A 82 20.79 -0.77 8.95
N LEU A 83 20.15 -0.93 10.12
CA LEU A 83 18.91 -0.24 10.46
C LEU A 83 19.21 1.18 10.92
N SER A 84 18.47 2.15 10.39
CA SER A 84 18.52 3.53 10.91
C SER A 84 17.94 3.62 12.32
N ASP A 85 18.41 4.57 13.12
CA ASP A 85 17.90 4.80 14.49
C ASP A 85 16.38 4.97 14.51
N LYS A 86 15.85 5.69 13.53
CA LYS A 86 14.40 5.87 13.38
C LYS A 86 13.63 4.58 13.12
N GLU A 87 14.20 3.63 12.38
CA GLU A 87 13.57 2.32 12.16
C GLU A 87 13.55 1.50 13.46
N LYS A 88 14.65 1.54 14.22
CA LYS A 88 14.76 0.90 15.53
C LYS A 88 13.76 1.49 16.53
N GLU A 89 13.69 2.82 16.63
CA GLU A 89 12.72 3.52 17.47
C GLU A 89 11.27 3.10 17.17
N ILE A 90 10.90 3.03 15.87
CA ILE A 90 9.55 2.62 15.47
C ILE A 90 9.29 1.16 15.83
N ARG A 91 10.25 0.25 15.59
CA ARG A 91 10.14 -1.16 15.94
C ARG A 91 9.95 -1.32 17.45
N ASP A 92 10.84 -0.69 18.23
CA ASP A 92 10.90 -0.85 19.67
C ASP A 92 9.69 -0.20 20.34
N HIS A 93 9.22 0.96 19.85
CA HIS A 93 7.96 1.56 20.29
C HIS A 93 6.77 0.63 20.06
N ALA A 94 6.65 0.05 18.87
CA ALA A 94 5.57 -0.89 18.57
C ALA A 94 5.68 -2.18 19.41
N TRP A 95 6.90 -2.68 19.64
CA TRP A 95 7.17 -3.86 20.46
C TRP A 95 6.70 -3.63 21.90
N ASN A 96 7.17 -2.55 22.53
CA ASN A 96 6.84 -2.21 23.91
C ASN A 96 5.33 -2.02 24.14
N ILE A 97 4.57 -1.64 23.10
CA ILE A 97 3.12 -1.55 23.17
C ILE A 97 2.45 -2.93 23.22
N ILE A 98 2.90 -3.88 22.40
CA ILE A 98 2.19 -5.18 22.24
C ILE A 98 2.79 -6.31 23.07
N GLU A 99 4.06 -6.22 23.48
CA GLU A 99 4.77 -7.20 24.29
C GLU A 99 3.95 -7.73 25.48
N PRO A 100 3.22 -6.89 26.25
CA PRO A 100 2.48 -7.36 27.42
C PRO A 100 1.31 -8.32 27.11
N ILE A 101 0.84 -8.39 25.86
CA ILE A 101 -0.35 -9.17 25.47
C ILE A 101 -0.08 -10.26 24.45
N ILE A 102 1.08 -10.25 23.75
CA ILE A 102 1.37 -11.25 22.72
C ILE A 102 1.63 -12.65 23.28
N THR A 103 2.00 -12.77 24.56
CA THR A 103 2.22 -14.05 25.26
C THR A 103 0.94 -14.64 25.85
N GLN A 104 -0.16 -13.90 25.85
CA GLN A 104 -1.46 -14.35 26.38
C GLN A 104 -2.18 -15.23 25.34
N GLU A 105 -1.53 -16.33 24.94
CA GLU A 105 -2.04 -17.30 23.99
C GLU A 105 -2.90 -18.36 24.73
N PRO A 106 -4.07 -18.78 24.19
CA PRO A 106 -4.66 -18.38 22.91
C PRO A 106 -5.57 -17.13 22.99
N ASP A 107 -5.74 -16.53 24.17
CA ASP A 107 -6.72 -15.47 24.43
C ASP A 107 -6.55 -14.23 23.53
N ILE A 108 -5.31 -13.92 23.14
CA ILE A 108 -5.01 -12.85 22.20
C ILE A 108 -5.53 -13.12 20.76
N TYR A 109 -5.78 -14.38 20.41
CA TYR A 109 -6.31 -14.77 19.11
C TYR A 109 -7.83 -14.75 19.07
N ASP A 110 -8.48 -15.00 20.21
CA ASP A 110 -9.93 -14.87 20.35
C ASP A 110 -10.39 -13.42 20.21
N ARG A 111 -11.48 -13.18 19.47
CA ARG A 111 -11.96 -11.83 19.18
C ARG A 111 -12.43 -11.09 20.42
N SER A 112 -13.14 -11.78 21.31
CA SER A 112 -13.76 -11.17 22.49
C SER A 112 -12.70 -10.88 23.54
N LYS A 113 -11.84 -11.86 23.83
CA LYS A 113 -10.76 -11.70 24.80
C LYS A 113 -9.70 -10.69 24.36
N ARG A 114 -9.26 -10.74 23.09
CA ARG A 114 -8.34 -9.73 22.53
C ARG A 114 -8.85 -8.30 22.71
N GLY A 115 -10.15 -8.07 22.52
CA GLY A 115 -10.75 -6.75 22.67
C GLY A 115 -10.43 -6.14 24.05
N ASN A 116 -10.62 -6.93 25.11
CA ASN A 116 -10.34 -6.51 26.49
C ASN A 116 -8.85 -6.23 26.71
N LEU A 117 -7.97 -7.12 26.24
CA LEU A 117 -6.51 -6.95 26.34
C LEU A 117 -6.02 -5.66 25.67
N VAL A 118 -6.55 -5.39 24.47
CA VAL A 118 -6.21 -4.19 23.69
C VAL A 118 -6.73 -2.93 24.39
N THR A 119 -7.96 -2.95 24.92
CA THR A 119 -8.52 -1.81 25.65
C THR A 119 -7.69 -1.46 26.89
N GLN A 120 -7.30 -2.46 27.69
CA GLN A 120 -6.48 -2.24 28.89
C GLN A 120 -5.12 -1.60 28.57
N ILE A 121 -4.45 -2.04 27.49
CA ILE A 121 -3.20 -1.41 27.04
C ILE A 121 -3.43 0.04 26.61
N ILE A 122 -4.51 0.31 25.89
CA ILE A 122 -4.81 1.66 25.40
C ILE A 122 -5.10 2.60 26.56
N GLU A 123 -5.89 2.17 27.55
CA GLU A 123 -6.20 2.95 28.75
C GLU A 123 -4.93 3.26 29.55
N LYS A 124 -4.12 2.23 29.84
CA LYS A 124 -2.85 2.39 30.54
C LYS A 124 -1.88 3.29 29.78
N TYR A 125 -1.80 3.14 28.46
CA TYR A 125 -0.94 3.99 27.64
C TYR A 125 -1.47 5.43 27.60
N ASN A 126 -2.77 5.66 27.49
CA ASN A 126 -3.30 7.02 27.32
C ASN A 126 -3.45 7.79 28.64
N GLN A 127 -3.26 7.13 29.79
CA GLN A 127 -3.33 7.77 31.10
C GLN A 127 -2.34 8.95 31.18
N GLY A 128 -2.87 10.15 31.44
CA GLY A 128 -2.07 11.38 31.55
C GLY A 128 -1.48 11.90 30.23
N ARG A 129 -1.93 11.40 29.07
CA ARG A 129 -1.44 11.84 27.76
C ARG A 129 -2.47 12.66 27.00
N ASP A 130 -2.13 13.91 26.70
CA ASP A 130 -2.99 14.79 25.89
C ASP A 130 -2.69 14.70 24.38
N LYS A 131 -1.44 14.37 24.03
CA LYS A 131 -0.95 14.24 22.65
C LYS A 131 -0.42 12.84 22.39
N ASN A 132 -0.39 12.43 21.12
CA ASN A 132 0.10 11.11 20.69
C ASN A 132 -0.61 9.92 21.37
N LYS A 133 -1.93 10.05 21.54
CA LYS A 133 -2.77 8.97 22.09
C LYS A 133 -2.66 7.71 21.23
N LEU A 134 -2.50 6.58 21.89
CA LEU A 134 -2.58 5.26 21.28
C LEU A 134 -4.03 4.99 20.90
N THR A 135 -4.23 4.49 19.69
CA THR A 135 -5.56 4.12 19.18
C THR A 135 -5.64 2.61 19.00
N ILE A 136 -6.86 2.06 19.07
CA ILE A 136 -7.13 0.66 18.76
C ILE A 136 -6.62 0.25 17.38
N ARG A 137 -6.71 1.16 16.40
CA ARG A 137 -6.21 0.94 15.04
C ARG A 137 -4.69 0.73 15.02
N SER A 138 -3.94 1.48 15.83
CA SER A 138 -2.48 1.33 15.93
C SER A 138 -2.10 -0.02 16.55
N VAL A 139 -2.74 -0.40 17.65
CA VAL A 139 -2.48 -1.70 18.32
C VAL A 139 -2.80 -2.87 17.40
N HIS A 140 -3.98 -2.85 16.76
CA HIS A 140 -4.36 -3.87 15.78
C HIS A 140 -3.42 -3.95 14.58
N LYS A 141 -2.86 -2.81 14.14
CA LYS A 141 -1.85 -2.79 13.08
C LYS A 141 -0.56 -3.49 13.53
N TYR A 142 -0.09 -3.23 14.74
CA TYR A 142 1.10 -3.87 15.30
C TYR A 142 0.92 -5.37 15.49
N LEU A 143 -0.16 -5.79 16.14
CA LEU A 143 -0.49 -7.22 16.34
C LEU A 143 -0.56 -7.99 15.02
N ARG A 144 -1.30 -7.44 14.05
CA ARG A 144 -1.40 -8.03 12.70
C ARG A 144 -0.03 -8.17 12.06
N ARG A 145 0.77 -7.10 12.05
CA ARG A 145 2.10 -7.12 11.44
C ARG A 145 3.00 -8.16 12.11
N PHE A 146 2.96 -8.24 13.44
CA PHE A 146 3.69 -9.23 14.24
C PHE A 146 3.30 -10.66 13.84
N TRP A 147 2.01 -10.97 13.77
CA TRP A 147 1.52 -12.31 13.40
C TRP A 147 1.78 -12.68 11.94
N GLN A 148 1.52 -11.77 11.00
CA GLN A 148 1.69 -12.06 9.57
C GLN A 148 3.15 -12.39 9.22
N ARG A 149 4.11 -11.87 9.98
CA ARG A 149 5.56 -11.97 9.72
C ARG A 149 6.31 -12.89 10.69
N GLY A 150 5.61 -13.83 11.32
CA GLY A 150 6.26 -14.94 12.04
C GLY A 150 6.55 -14.69 13.52
N LYS A 151 5.88 -13.73 14.16
CA LYS A 151 5.93 -13.48 15.61
C LYS A 151 7.33 -13.16 16.15
N ILE A 152 8.13 -12.40 15.40
CA ILE A 152 9.43 -11.88 15.84
C ILE A 152 9.40 -10.36 16.03
N LYS A 153 10.27 -9.81 16.88
CA LYS A 153 10.34 -8.36 17.14
C LYS A 153 10.52 -7.54 15.86
N ASP A 154 11.41 -8.01 14.98
CA ASP A 154 11.72 -7.37 13.71
C ASP A 154 10.57 -7.37 12.70
N ALA A 155 9.51 -8.15 12.93
CA ALA A 155 8.28 -8.05 12.17
C ALA A 155 7.73 -6.62 12.15
N LEU A 156 7.95 -5.87 13.23
CA LEU A 156 7.38 -4.55 13.44
C LEU A 156 8.07 -3.44 12.62
N LEU A 157 9.22 -3.72 12.01
CA LEU A 157 9.95 -2.76 11.19
C LEU A 157 9.08 -2.15 10.08
N PRO A 158 9.27 -0.85 9.76
CA PRO A 158 8.56 -0.19 8.69
C PRO A 158 8.99 -0.71 7.31
N ASP A 159 8.06 -0.73 6.36
CA ASP A 159 8.34 -1.13 4.98
C ASP A 159 8.83 0.07 4.16
N TYR A 160 9.86 0.77 4.65
CA TYR A 160 10.37 1.96 3.98
C TYR A 160 11.02 1.65 2.63
N ALA A 161 11.54 0.44 2.42
CA ALA A 161 11.98 -0.02 1.10
C ALA A 161 10.87 0.09 0.02
N ASN A 162 9.60 0.01 0.43
CA ASN A 162 8.43 0.15 -0.46
C ASN A 162 7.91 1.60 -0.53
N SER A 163 8.59 2.53 0.12
CA SER A 163 8.19 3.92 0.29
C SER A 163 9.29 4.86 -0.21
N GLY A 164 8.90 6.06 -0.64
CA GLY A 164 9.87 7.05 -1.11
C GLY A 164 10.24 6.87 -2.58
N GLY A 165 9.74 7.80 -3.40
CA GLY A 165 10.25 8.04 -4.75
C GLY A 165 10.77 9.46 -4.87
N LYS A 166 11.31 10.03 -3.78
CA LYS A 166 11.82 11.40 -3.78
C LYS A 166 12.98 11.45 -4.79
N GLY A 167 12.85 12.29 -5.81
CA GLY A 167 13.82 12.39 -6.90
C GLY A 167 13.70 11.34 -8.01
N LYS A 168 12.91 10.26 -7.83
CA LYS A 168 12.68 9.25 -8.87
C LYS A 168 11.42 9.56 -9.66
N THR A 169 11.52 9.62 -10.99
CA THR A 169 10.35 9.69 -11.87
C THR A 169 9.57 8.38 -11.75
N ARG A 170 8.32 8.45 -11.26
CA ARG A 170 7.42 7.29 -11.26
C ARG A 170 7.01 6.95 -12.69
N GLN A 171 7.02 5.67 -13.04
CA GLN A 171 6.57 5.19 -14.35
C GLN A 171 5.12 5.64 -14.65
N LEU A 172 4.84 5.88 -15.92
CA LEU A 172 3.51 6.24 -16.39
C LEU A 172 2.61 4.99 -16.37
N GLY A 173 1.53 5.04 -15.59
CA GLY A 173 0.49 4.02 -15.64
C GLY A 173 -0.65 4.45 -16.58
N ILE A 174 -1.56 3.50 -16.85
CA ILE A 174 -2.78 3.75 -17.65
C ILE A 174 -3.69 4.76 -16.94
N LYS A 175 -3.79 4.68 -15.60
CA LYS A 175 -4.62 5.62 -14.81
C LYS A 175 -3.91 6.97 -14.63
N LYS A 176 -4.68 8.06 -14.75
CA LYS A 176 -4.21 9.42 -14.46
C LYS A 176 -3.68 9.52 -13.02
N ARG A 177 -2.50 10.13 -12.88
CA ARG A 177 -1.86 10.49 -11.62
C ARG A 177 -2.45 11.80 -11.08
N GLY A 178 -2.54 11.88 -9.75
CA GLY A 178 -3.13 13.04 -9.06
C GLY A 178 -4.65 13.01 -9.11
N ARG A 179 -5.27 14.15 -8.79
CA ARG A 179 -6.74 14.27 -8.73
C ARG A 179 -7.35 14.10 -10.13
N PRO A 180 -8.29 13.15 -10.33
CA PRO A 180 -9.06 13.06 -11.56
C PRO A 180 -9.92 14.30 -11.81
N ARG A 181 -10.28 14.57 -13.08
CA ARG A 181 -11.22 15.65 -13.41
C ARG A 181 -12.62 15.32 -12.86
N LYS A 182 -13.31 16.30 -12.28
CA LYS A 182 -14.66 16.12 -11.67
C LYS A 182 -15.72 15.67 -12.68
N PHE A 183 -15.66 16.19 -13.91
CA PHE A 183 -16.65 15.96 -14.97
C PHE A 183 -16.04 15.26 -16.17
N LYS A 184 -15.23 14.23 -15.93
CA LYS A 184 -14.49 13.52 -16.98
C LYS A 184 -15.37 12.86 -18.06
N ASN A 185 -16.66 12.65 -17.76
CA ASN A 185 -17.64 12.05 -18.66
C ASN A 185 -18.26 13.07 -19.64
N VAL A 186 -18.05 14.37 -19.41
CA VAL A 186 -18.46 15.43 -20.36
C VAL A 186 -17.43 15.47 -21.48
N GLN A 187 -17.88 15.30 -22.72
CA GLN A 187 -16.99 15.13 -23.88
C GLN A 187 -16.04 16.32 -24.10
N GLU A 188 -16.51 17.55 -23.83
CA GLU A 188 -15.70 18.78 -23.90
C GLU A 188 -14.59 18.84 -22.84
N ILE A 189 -14.81 18.23 -21.68
CA ILE A 189 -13.84 18.22 -20.57
C ILE A 189 -12.89 17.03 -20.72
N GLY A 190 -13.41 15.86 -21.05
CA GLY A 190 -12.65 14.63 -21.25
C GLY A 190 -11.91 14.11 -20.02
N GLU A 191 -11.26 12.95 -20.19
CA GLU A 191 -10.38 12.41 -19.17
C GLU A 191 -9.06 13.20 -19.10
N GLY A 192 -8.54 13.38 -17.89
CA GLY A 192 -7.25 14.05 -17.75
C GLY A 192 -6.10 13.10 -18.10
N ILE A 193 -5.07 13.62 -18.76
CA ILE A 193 -3.89 12.84 -19.19
C ILE A 193 -2.75 12.86 -18.17
N ASN A 194 -1.86 11.87 -18.25
CA ASN A 194 -0.60 11.90 -17.52
C ASN A 194 0.43 12.77 -18.27
N VAL A 195 1.16 13.60 -17.54
CA VAL A 195 2.25 14.42 -18.09
C VAL A 195 3.40 13.49 -18.52
N THR A 196 3.74 13.51 -19.81
CA THR A 196 4.81 12.71 -20.42
C THR A 196 6.20 13.31 -20.14
N GLU A 197 7.27 12.70 -20.67
CA GLU A 197 8.59 13.36 -20.65
C GLU A 197 8.65 14.52 -21.66
N GLN A 198 8.00 14.41 -22.84
CA GLN A 198 7.93 15.52 -23.79
C GLN A 198 7.24 16.74 -23.17
N ASP A 199 6.11 16.55 -22.48
CA ASP A 199 5.42 17.65 -21.79
C ASP A 199 6.32 18.32 -20.74
N ARG A 200 7.12 17.53 -20.01
CA ARG A 200 8.09 18.07 -19.04
C ARG A 200 9.19 18.88 -19.70
N GLN A 201 9.66 18.47 -20.88
CA GLN A 201 10.61 19.26 -21.66
C GLN A 201 9.99 20.58 -22.11
N ILE A 202 8.76 20.56 -22.63
CA ILE A 202 8.02 21.76 -23.02
C ILE A 202 7.87 22.71 -21.82
N PHE A 203 7.53 22.19 -20.63
CA PHE A 203 7.40 23.02 -19.42
C PHE A 203 8.73 23.68 -19.05
N ARG A 204 9.85 22.95 -19.12
CA ARG A 204 11.20 23.51 -18.86
C ARG A 204 11.54 24.62 -19.85
N ILE A 205 11.29 24.39 -21.15
CA ILE A 205 11.52 25.38 -22.21
C ILE A 205 10.67 26.62 -21.96
N ALA A 206 9.37 26.46 -21.71
CA ALA A 206 8.46 27.58 -21.48
C ALA A 206 8.80 28.40 -20.22
N ILE A 207 9.21 27.74 -19.13
CA ILE A 207 9.68 28.44 -17.92
C ILE A 207 10.95 29.24 -18.23
N ASN A 208 11.94 28.63 -18.89
CA ASN A 208 13.17 29.35 -19.24
C ASN A 208 12.91 30.50 -20.21
N LYS A 209 12.04 30.30 -21.20
CA LYS A 209 11.75 31.27 -22.26
C LYS A 209 10.88 32.43 -21.79
N TYR A 210 9.85 32.16 -20.98
CA TYR A 210 8.83 33.16 -20.67
C TYR A 210 8.79 33.58 -19.20
N TYR A 211 9.12 32.69 -18.26
CA TYR A 211 9.07 33.01 -16.82
C TYR A 211 10.35 33.68 -16.34
N ARG A 212 11.50 33.19 -16.79
CA ARG A 212 12.84 33.72 -16.45
C ARG A 212 13.28 34.89 -17.34
N ASP A 213 12.43 35.32 -18.26
CA ASP A 213 12.67 36.52 -19.07
C ASP A 213 12.66 37.78 -18.19
N SER A 214 13.40 38.80 -18.63
CA SER A 214 13.48 40.14 -18.05
C SER A 214 12.12 40.78 -17.78
N LYS A 215 11.10 40.39 -18.55
CA LYS A 215 9.70 40.82 -18.44
C LYS A 215 8.96 40.29 -17.21
N LYS A 216 9.55 39.35 -16.44
CA LYS A 216 9.00 38.77 -15.20
C LYS A 216 7.52 38.35 -15.33
N ASN A 217 7.18 37.62 -16.39
CA ASN A 217 5.79 37.19 -16.62
C ASN A 217 5.27 36.33 -15.46
N SER A 218 3.99 36.49 -15.11
CA SER A 218 3.34 35.64 -14.12
C SER A 218 3.15 34.20 -14.64
N LEU A 219 3.13 33.22 -13.74
CA LEU A 219 2.91 31.81 -14.11
C LEU A 219 1.63 31.58 -14.95
N PRO A 220 0.49 32.24 -14.67
CA PRO A 220 -0.69 32.13 -15.54
C PRO A 220 -0.44 32.64 -16.96
N LYS A 221 0.33 33.73 -17.12
CA LYS A 221 0.68 34.27 -18.44
C LYS A 221 1.62 33.32 -19.19
N VAL A 222 2.62 32.78 -18.51
CA VAL A 222 3.55 31.79 -19.06
C VAL A 222 2.82 30.53 -19.51
N TYR A 223 1.86 30.04 -18.72
CA TYR A 223 1.02 28.91 -19.10
C TYR A 223 0.24 29.19 -20.39
N LYS A 224 -0.41 30.37 -20.51
CA LYS A 224 -1.13 30.76 -21.73
C LYS A 224 -0.20 30.82 -22.95
N LEU A 225 1.01 31.37 -22.79
CA LEU A 225 2.01 31.46 -23.86
C LEU A 225 2.52 30.07 -24.28
N MET A 226 2.80 29.20 -23.31
CA MET A 226 3.20 27.81 -23.54
C MET A 226 2.13 27.03 -24.30
N VAL A 227 0.86 27.14 -23.88
CA VAL A 227 -0.26 26.47 -24.57
C VAL A 227 -0.39 26.98 -26.00
N LYS A 228 -0.29 28.30 -26.20
CA LYS A 228 -0.35 28.93 -27.53
C LYS A 228 0.77 28.43 -28.46
N GLU A 229 1.97 28.23 -27.93
CA GLU A 229 3.15 27.88 -28.74
C GLU A 229 3.27 26.37 -29.01
N TYR A 230 3.04 25.53 -28.00
CA TYR A 230 3.35 24.09 -28.08
C TYR A 230 2.14 23.17 -28.16
N TYR A 231 0.94 23.69 -27.87
CA TYR A 231 -0.28 22.88 -27.77
C TYR A 231 -1.44 23.42 -28.62
N THR A 232 -1.15 24.34 -29.56
CA THR A 232 -2.14 24.89 -30.49
C THR A 232 -1.73 24.52 -31.92
N GLU A 233 -2.62 23.86 -32.66
CA GLU A 233 -2.38 23.47 -34.06
C GLU A 233 -2.93 24.51 -35.04
N ASN A 234 -4.09 25.09 -34.74
CA ASN A 234 -4.84 26.00 -35.62
C ASN A 234 -5.58 27.07 -34.80
N TYR A 235 -6.15 28.10 -35.44
CA TYR A 235 -7.00 29.11 -34.81
C TYR A 235 -8.38 29.09 -35.46
N GLN A 236 -9.45 29.11 -34.66
CA GLN A 236 -10.82 29.38 -35.10
C GLN A 236 -11.14 30.86 -34.83
N ILE A 237 -11.94 31.48 -35.69
CA ILE A 237 -12.41 32.85 -35.48
C ILE A 237 -13.75 32.75 -34.74
N ASP A 238 -13.88 33.43 -33.60
CA ASP A 238 -15.15 33.50 -32.88
C ASP A 238 -16.15 34.46 -33.54
N GLU A 239 -17.39 34.45 -33.06
CA GLU A 239 -18.49 35.29 -33.58
C GLU A 239 -18.18 36.80 -33.49
N ASN A 240 -17.19 37.20 -32.69
CA ASN A 240 -16.72 38.58 -32.52
C ASN A 240 -15.42 38.87 -33.29
N ASN A 241 -15.05 38.00 -34.23
CA ASN A 241 -13.87 38.13 -35.09
C ASN A 241 -12.51 38.03 -34.37
N HIS A 242 -12.46 37.40 -33.19
CA HIS A 242 -11.22 37.16 -32.46
C HIS A 242 -10.67 35.73 -32.68
N PRO A 243 -9.36 35.57 -32.90
CA PRO A 243 -8.75 34.26 -33.09
C PRO A 243 -8.64 33.49 -31.77
N GLN A 244 -9.37 32.38 -31.67
CA GLN A 244 -9.34 31.41 -30.59
C GLN A 244 -8.43 30.21 -30.96
N PRO A 245 -7.43 29.86 -30.13
CA PRO A 245 -6.55 28.74 -30.40
C PRO A 245 -7.28 27.39 -30.28
N ILE A 246 -7.21 26.57 -31.34
CA ILE A 246 -7.63 25.17 -31.32
C ILE A 246 -6.50 24.35 -30.70
N LEU A 247 -6.78 23.79 -29.52
CA LEU A 247 -5.84 22.90 -28.85
C LEU A 247 -5.71 21.58 -29.62
N VAL A 248 -4.49 21.07 -29.74
CA VAL A 248 -4.23 19.79 -30.42
C VAL A 248 -5.05 18.68 -29.77
N PRO A 249 -5.91 17.97 -30.51
CA PRO A 249 -6.64 16.84 -29.94
C PRO A 249 -5.67 15.70 -29.61
N THR A 250 -5.74 15.23 -28.38
CA THR A 250 -4.74 14.36 -27.74
C THR A 250 -4.74 12.90 -28.23
N PHE A 251 -5.37 12.57 -29.36
CA PHE A 251 -5.48 11.20 -29.90
C PHE A 251 -4.59 10.90 -31.11
N ARG A 252 -3.58 11.73 -31.42
CA ARG A 252 -2.54 11.31 -32.38
C ARG A 252 -1.45 10.51 -31.66
N THR A 253 -1.70 9.21 -31.54
CA THR A 253 -0.59 8.25 -31.65
C THR A 253 -0.08 8.31 -33.08
N SER A 254 1.21 8.59 -33.24
CA SER A 254 1.97 8.52 -34.51
C SER A 254 1.79 9.69 -35.49
N PHE A 255 2.80 10.56 -35.61
CA PHE A 255 3.27 11.12 -36.88
C PHE A 255 4.74 11.55 -36.66
N CYS A 256 5.68 10.70 -37.07
CA CYS A 256 6.39 10.73 -38.37
C CYS A 256 7.34 11.93 -38.47
N HIS A 257 8.63 11.64 -38.31
CA HIS A 257 9.72 12.54 -38.68
C HIS A 257 9.61 12.91 -40.17
N LYS A 258 9.80 14.19 -40.46
CA LYS A 258 10.54 14.64 -41.64
C LYS A 258 11.61 15.60 -41.17
#